data_AF-A0A9E2UQF5-F1
#
_entry.id   AF-A0A9E2UQF5-F1
#
_cell.length_a   1.000
_cell.length_b   1.000
_cell.length_c   1.000
_cell.angle_alpha   90.00
_cell.angle_beta   90.00
_cell.angle_gamma   90.00
#
_symmetry.space_group_name_H-M   'P 1'
#
loop_
_entity.id
_entity.type
_entity.pdbx_description
1 polymer ?
#
loop_
_entity_poly.entity_id
_entity_poly.type
_entity_poly.pdbx_seq_one_letter_code
_entity_poly.pdbx_strand_id
1 'polypeptide(L)'
;MKIYLIAIGIGMFAIGYAVAYWVKGKMTSQKIKAAENGASRIIEAATIKSEAVIKEAQIEAKDKLFKMKTEFDLETKETRAELKKREKRLIQKEESIDNKLEQMERKDKEIIRKEAILKKREDNIENSEIKYNEIIEEQNKQLEKISGLTSEQAKELLLRAMENEAR
;
A
#
# COMPACT_ATOMS: atom_id res chain seq x y z
N MET A 1 3.98 -62.64 104.47
CA MET A 1 2.91 -62.48 103.46
C MET A 1 2.90 -61.10 102.79
N LYS A 2 2.98 -59.97 103.53
CA LYS A 2 2.95 -58.60 102.95
C LYS A 2 4.12 -58.25 102.00
N ILE A 3 5.36 -58.69 102.27
CA ILE A 3 6.52 -58.44 101.38
C ILE A 3 6.36 -59.04 99.99
N TYR A 4 5.79 -60.25 99.87
CA TYR A 4 5.59 -60.92 98.58
C TYR A 4 4.55 -60.19 97.71
N LEU A 5 3.49 -59.63 98.32
CA LEU A 5 2.49 -58.84 97.60
C LEU A 5 3.08 -57.53 97.03
N ILE A 6 3.98 -56.88 97.77
CA ILE A 6 4.68 -55.67 97.31
C ILE A 6 5.61 -56.00 96.14
N ALA A 7 6.36 -57.11 96.22
CA ALA A 7 7.25 -57.55 95.14
C ALA A 7 6.49 -57.89 93.85
N ILE A 8 5.33 -58.55 93.95
CA ILE A 8 4.46 -58.84 92.79
C ILE A 8 3.91 -57.54 92.18
N GLY A 9 3.50 -56.57 93.01
CA GLY A 9 3.03 -55.27 92.55
C GLY A 9 4.09 -54.49 91.76
N ILE A 10 5.34 -54.47 92.24
CA ILE A 10 6.47 -53.83 91.55
C ILE A 10 6.77 -54.54 90.23
N GLY A 11 6.74 -55.88 90.21
CA GLY A 11 6.93 -56.68 89.00
C GLY A 11 5.88 -56.39 87.92
N MET A 12 4.59 -56.34 88.30
CA MET A 12 3.51 -55.97 87.37
C MET A 12 3.64 -54.54 86.87
N PHE A 13 4.05 -53.60 87.73
CA PHE A 13 4.28 -52.21 87.33
C PHE A 13 5.43 -52.09 86.32
N ALA A 14 6.54 -52.79 86.54
CA ALA A 14 7.68 -52.81 85.62
C ALA A 14 7.31 -53.38 84.25
N ILE A 15 6.53 -54.47 84.22
CA ILE A 15 6.03 -55.07 82.97
C ILE A 15 5.08 -54.09 82.25
N GLY A 16 4.15 -53.49 82.99
CA GLY A 16 3.23 -52.49 82.44
C GLY A 16 3.95 -51.29 81.85
N TYR A 17 4.98 -50.78 82.53
CA TYR A 17 5.82 -49.68 82.06
C TYR A 17 6.61 -50.06 80.80
N ALA A 18 7.20 -51.25 80.75
CA ALA A 18 7.94 -51.74 79.58
C ALA A 18 7.04 -51.89 78.35
N VAL A 19 5.83 -52.44 78.51
CA VAL A 19 4.83 -52.56 77.43
C VAL A 19 4.38 -51.18 76.97
N ALA A 20 4.07 -50.27 77.89
CA ALA A 20 3.67 -48.90 77.55
C ALA A 20 4.77 -48.15 76.78
N TYR A 21 6.03 -48.30 77.18
CA TYR A 21 7.18 -47.71 76.48
C TYR A 21 7.35 -48.27 75.07
N TRP A 22 7.21 -49.59 74.91
CA TRP A 22 7.31 -50.25 73.59
C TRP A 22 6.19 -49.83 72.64
N VAL A 23 4.94 -49.77 73.13
CA VAL A 23 3.79 -49.32 72.34
C VAL A 23 3.94 -47.84 71.96
N LYS A 24 4.40 -46.99 72.89
CA LYS A 24 4.69 -45.58 72.61
C LYS A 24 5.77 -45.43 71.53
N GLY A 25 6.86 -46.21 71.60
CA GLY A 25 7.92 -46.22 70.60
C GLY A 25 7.41 -46.61 69.20
N LYS A 26 6.60 -47.68 69.11
CA LYS A 26 5.98 -48.10 67.85
C LYS A 26 5.03 -47.03 67.28
N MET A 27 4.18 -46.44 68.12
CA MET A 27 3.21 -45.44 67.67
C MET A 27 3.90 -44.15 67.20
N THR A 28 4.95 -43.71 67.88
CA THR A 28 5.78 -42.58 67.43
C THR A 28 6.48 -42.89 66.11
N SER A 29 7.09 -44.07 65.97
CA SER A 29 7.74 -44.48 64.71
C SER A 29 6.74 -44.56 63.55
N GLN A 30 5.52 -45.07 63.78
CA GLN A 30 4.47 -45.07 62.76
C GLN A 30 4.02 -43.66 62.39
N LYS A 31 3.86 -42.75 63.37
CA LYS A 31 3.51 -41.35 63.10
C LYS A 31 4.60 -40.64 62.29
N ILE A 32 5.87 -40.86 62.61
CA ILE A 32 7.01 -40.30 61.87
C ILE A 32 6.99 -40.84 60.43
N LYS A 33 6.89 -42.15 60.24
CA LYS A 33 6.80 -42.75 58.90
C LYS A 33 5.59 -42.24 58.11
N ALA A 34 4.45 -42.06 58.75
CA ALA A 34 3.25 -41.51 58.11
C ALA A 34 3.45 -40.05 57.69
N ALA A 35 4.12 -39.25 58.53
CA ALA A 35 4.46 -37.86 58.21
C ALA A 35 5.49 -37.77 57.07
N GLU A 36 6.54 -38.61 57.09
CA GLU A 36 7.53 -38.72 56.01
C GLU A 36 6.86 -39.11 54.69
N ASN A 37 6.03 -40.16 54.69
CA ASN A 37 5.28 -40.58 53.50
C ASN A 37 4.33 -39.47 53.00
N GLY A 38 3.69 -38.74 53.91
CA GLY A 38 2.85 -37.60 53.58
C GLY A 38 3.63 -36.47 52.91
N ALA A 39 4.79 -36.11 53.47
CA ALA A 39 5.68 -35.10 52.92
C ALA A 39 6.21 -35.52 51.53
N SER A 40 6.66 -36.77 51.37
CA SER A 40 7.11 -37.31 50.09
C SER A 40 6.01 -37.25 49.03
N ARG A 41 4.76 -37.61 49.38
CA ARG A 41 3.61 -37.51 48.46
C ARG A 41 3.30 -36.08 48.05
N ILE A 42 3.43 -35.12 48.98
CA ILE A 42 3.22 -33.70 48.67
C ILE A 42 4.28 -33.21 47.68
N ILE A 43 5.55 -33.56 47.90
CA ILE A 43 6.64 -33.19 47.00
C ILE A 43 6.43 -33.82 45.63
N GLU A 44 6.11 -35.12 45.57
CA GLU A 44 5.85 -35.82 44.31
C GLU A 44 4.67 -35.19 43.54
N ALA A 45 3.55 -34.93 44.21
CA ALA A 45 2.39 -34.27 43.61
C ALA A 45 2.73 -32.85 43.11
N ALA A 46 3.54 -32.10 43.86
CA ALA A 46 4.00 -30.77 43.46
C ALA A 46 4.90 -30.84 42.22
N THR A 47 5.82 -31.80 42.16
CA THR A 47 6.70 -32.02 41.00
C THR A 47 5.90 -32.38 39.75
N ILE A 48 4.97 -33.35 39.85
CA ILE A 48 4.12 -33.75 38.73
C ILE A 48 3.28 -32.58 38.23
N LYS A 49 2.69 -31.80 39.15
CA LYS A 49 1.90 -30.61 38.79
C LYS A 49 2.76 -29.55 38.11
N SER A 50 3.98 -29.30 38.62
CA SER A 50 4.91 -28.36 38.01
C SER A 50 5.31 -28.79 36.60
N GLU A 51 5.63 -30.07 36.40
CA GLU A 51 5.94 -30.60 35.07
C GLU A 51 4.76 -30.49 34.10
N ALA A 52 3.54 -30.74 34.59
CA ALA A 52 2.33 -30.59 33.80
C ALA A 52 2.13 -29.12 33.36
N VAL A 53 2.26 -28.17 34.29
CA VAL A 53 2.15 -26.72 33.98
C VAL A 53 3.21 -26.28 32.99
N ILE A 54 4.46 -26.74 33.12
CA ILE A 54 5.53 -26.41 32.17
C ILE A 54 5.22 -26.97 30.78
N LYS A 55 4.76 -28.22 30.69
CA LYS A 55 4.40 -28.84 29.41
C LYS A 55 3.21 -28.13 28.76
N GLU A 56 2.18 -27.79 29.54
CA GLU A 56 1.01 -27.07 29.06
C GLU A 56 1.39 -25.68 28.55
N ALA A 57 2.19 -24.92 29.31
CA ALA A 57 2.69 -23.61 28.89
C ALA A 57 3.53 -23.70 27.60
N GLN A 58 4.35 -24.74 27.44
CA GLN A 58 5.11 -24.97 26.21
C GLN A 58 4.21 -25.29 25.02
N ILE A 59 3.15 -26.08 25.22
CA ILE A 59 2.16 -26.39 24.17
C ILE A 59 1.40 -25.13 23.78
N GLU A 60 0.92 -24.36 24.75
CA GLU A 60 0.18 -23.11 24.50
C GLU A 60 1.04 -22.07 23.77
N ALA A 61 2.32 -21.94 24.17
CA ALA A 61 3.26 -21.06 23.49
C ALA A 61 3.48 -21.48 22.02
N LYS A 62 3.58 -22.78 21.74
CA LYS A 62 3.70 -23.30 20.38
C LYS A 62 2.42 -23.06 19.56
N ASP A 63 1.24 -23.27 20.15
CA ASP A 63 -0.04 -23.02 19.48
C ASP A 63 -0.20 -21.54 19.14
N LYS A 64 0.09 -20.64 20.09
CA LYS A 64 0.11 -19.19 19.87
C LYS A 64 1.08 -18.79 18.76
N LEU A 65 2.30 -19.32 18.78
CA LEU A 65 3.29 -19.06 17.74
C LEU A 65 2.80 -19.51 16.36
N PHE A 66 2.18 -20.70 16.29
CA PHE A 66 1.65 -21.23 15.03
C PHE A 66 0.48 -20.41 14.50
N LYS A 67 -0.43 -19.98 15.39
CA LYS A 67 -1.54 -19.08 15.05
C LYS A 67 -1.03 -17.74 14.53
N MET A 68 -0.13 -17.08 15.27
CA MET A 68 0.47 -15.81 14.84
C MET A 68 1.19 -15.94 13.49
N LYS A 69 1.93 -17.04 13.28
CA LYS A 69 2.58 -17.30 11.99
C LYS A 69 1.57 -17.47 10.87
N THR A 70 0.49 -18.21 11.12
CA THR A 70 -0.57 -18.43 10.12
C THR A 70 -1.26 -17.13 9.74
N GLU A 71 -1.62 -16.32 10.74
CA GLU A 71 -2.22 -14.99 10.53
C GLU A 71 -1.28 -14.08 9.74
N PHE A 72 -0.01 -14.04 10.11
CA PHE A 72 1.01 -13.28 9.40
C PHE A 72 1.18 -13.74 7.94
N ASP A 73 1.21 -15.05 7.68
CA ASP A 73 1.35 -15.60 6.34
C ASP A 73 0.12 -15.27 5.47
N LEU A 74 -1.09 -15.28 6.06
CA LEU A 74 -2.32 -14.87 5.39
C LEU A 74 -2.31 -13.37 5.06
N GLU A 75 -2.05 -12.50 6.04
CA GLU A 75 -1.99 -11.04 5.84
C GLU A 75 -0.92 -10.66 4.82
N THR A 76 0.25 -11.31 4.89
CA THR A 76 1.33 -11.10 3.92
C THR A 76 0.90 -11.49 2.51
N LYS A 77 0.19 -12.62 2.37
CA LYS A 77 -0.32 -13.08 1.07
C LYS A 77 -1.37 -12.12 0.50
N GLU A 78 -2.30 -11.65 1.33
CA GLU A 78 -3.32 -10.67 0.93
C GLU A 78 -2.69 -9.34 0.52
N THR A 79 -1.79 -8.81 1.34
CA THR A 79 -1.05 -7.57 1.05
C THR A 79 -0.26 -7.70 -0.25
N ARG A 80 0.42 -8.82 -0.46
CA ARG A 80 1.16 -9.08 -1.71
C ARG A 80 0.24 -9.16 -2.92
N ALA A 81 -0.93 -9.78 -2.79
CA ALA A 81 -1.92 -9.85 -3.87
C ALA A 81 -2.48 -8.46 -4.20
N GLU A 82 -2.76 -7.63 -3.19
CA GLU A 82 -3.22 -6.27 -3.38
C GLU A 82 -2.15 -5.39 -4.06
N LEU A 83 -0.89 -5.47 -3.61
CA LEU A 83 0.23 -4.77 -4.22
C LEU A 83 0.37 -5.14 -5.70
N LYS A 84 0.35 -6.44 -6.03
CA LYS A 84 0.41 -6.90 -7.43
C LYS A 84 -0.74 -6.38 -8.28
N LYS A 85 -1.95 -6.27 -7.70
CA LYS A 85 -3.11 -5.70 -8.39
C LYS A 85 -2.94 -4.20 -8.66
N ARG A 86 -2.42 -3.45 -7.67
CA ARG A 86 -2.11 -2.02 -7.80
C ARG A 86 -1.01 -1.78 -8.83
N GLU A 87 0.05 -2.58 -8.80
CA GLU A 87 1.16 -2.55 -9.76
C GLU A 87 0.67 -2.79 -11.19
N LYS A 88 -0.14 -3.83 -11.43
CA LYS A 88 -0.73 -4.07 -12.76
C LYS A 88 -1.55 -2.87 -13.25
N ARG A 89 -2.33 -2.24 -12.36
CA ARG A 89 -3.12 -1.05 -12.70
C ARG A 89 -2.24 0.16 -13.02
N LEU A 90 -1.10 0.32 -12.34
CA LEU A 90 -0.14 1.38 -12.62
C LEU A 90 0.50 1.18 -13.99
N ILE A 91 0.99 -0.03 -14.29
CA ILE A 91 1.56 -0.36 -15.60
C ILE A 91 0.57 -0.07 -16.73
N GLN A 92 -0.69 -0.49 -16.59
CA GLN A 92 -1.74 -0.18 -17.58
C GLN A 92 -2.00 1.33 -17.75
N LYS A 93 -1.87 2.11 -16.67
CA LYS A 93 -1.99 3.58 -16.74
C LYS A 93 -0.79 4.20 -17.42
N GLU A 94 0.42 3.74 -17.12
CA GLU A 94 1.66 4.18 -17.77
C GLU A 94 1.60 3.90 -19.28
N GLU A 95 1.30 2.67 -19.67
CA GLU A 95 1.11 2.32 -21.09
C GLU A 95 0.03 3.18 -21.77
N SER A 96 -1.08 3.47 -21.07
CA SER A 96 -2.11 4.35 -21.62
C SER A 96 -1.65 5.80 -21.77
N ILE A 97 -0.77 6.29 -20.88
CA ILE A 97 -0.21 7.63 -20.94
C ILE A 97 0.80 7.70 -22.09
N ASP A 98 1.69 6.72 -22.21
CA ASP A 98 2.68 6.64 -23.28
C ASP A 98 2.01 6.61 -24.67
N ASN A 99 0.96 5.81 -24.83
CA ASN A 99 0.17 5.79 -26.06
C ASN A 99 -0.48 7.14 -26.38
N LYS A 100 -0.98 7.86 -25.37
CA LYS A 100 -1.54 9.21 -25.57
C LYS A 100 -0.46 10.21 -25.94
N LEU A 101 0.71 10.11 -25.31
CA LEU A 101 1.85 10.98 -25.59
C LEU A 101 2.32 10.78 -27.03
N GLU A 102 2.46 9.54 -27.49
CA GLU A 102 2.80 9.25 -28.89
C GLU A 102 1.75 9.81 -29.87
N GLN A 103 0.46 9.69 -29.55
CA GLN A 103 -0.61 10.29 -30.37
C GLN A 103 -0.54 11.82 -30.40
N MET A 104 -0.22 12.46 -29.27
CA MET A 104 -0.04 13.91 -29.20
C MET A 104 1.16 14.36 -30.02
N GLU A 105 2.31 13.68 -29.89
CA GLU A 105 3.51 13.99 -30.68
C GLU A 105 3.26 13.85 -32.20
N ARG A 106 2.48 12.85 -32.62
CA ARG A 106 2.09 12.69 -34.02
C ARG A 106 1.23 13.88 -34.50
N LYS A 107 0.24 14.29 -33.69
CA LYS A 107 -0.60 15.45 -34.00
C LYS A 107 0.20 16.75 -34.04
N ASP A 108 1.13 16.96 -33.12
CA ASP A 108 1.99 18.14 -33.10
C ASP A 108 2.85 18.21 -34.36
N LYS A 109 3.43 17.08 -34.79
CA LYS A 109 4.17 16.99 -36.06
C LYS A 109 3.29 17.30 -37.27
N GLU A 110 2.04 16.84 -37.27
CA GLU A 110 1.08 17.17 -38.33
C GLU A 110 0.70 18.65 -38.34
N ILE A 111 0.50 19.25 -37.17
CA ILE A 111 0.20 20.69 -37.03
C ILE A 111 1.37 21.51 -37.56
N ILE A 112 2.60 21.23 -37.12
CA ILE A 112 3.81 21.93 -37.60
C ILE A 112 3.94 21.82 -39.13
N ARG A 113 3.65 20.65 -39.71
CA ARG A 113 3.65 20.48 -41.18
C ARG A 113 2.58 21.34 -41.85
N LYS A 114 1.36 21.38 -41.31
CA LYS A 114 0.27 22.20 -41.84
C LYS A 114 0.57 23.69 -41.72
N GLU A 115 1.12 24.13 -40.60
CA GLU A 115 1.56 25.52 -40.40
C GLU A 115 2.62 25.92 -41.43
N ALA A 116 3.62 25.07 -41.68
CA ALA A 116 4.63 25.34 -42.70
C ALA A 116 4.03 25.44 -44.12
N ILE A 117 3.05 24.60 -44.45
CA ILE A 117 2.33 24.66 -45.74
C ILE A 117 1.50 25.93 -45.84
N LEU A 118 0.77 26.30 -44.77
CA LEU A 118 -0.05 27.51 -44.73
C LEU A 118 0.80 28.75 -44.89
N LYS A 119 1.92 28.84 -44.16
CA LYS A 119 2.86 29.95 -44.28
C LYS A 119 3.38 30.11 -45.71
N LYS A 120 3.80 29.01 -46.34
CA LYS A 120 4.23 29.05 -47.75
C LYS A 120 3.12 29.52 -48.69
N ARG A 121 1.86 29.16 -48.40
CA ARG A 121 0.71 29.60 -49.20
C ARG A 121 0.42 31.08 -48.99
N GLU A 122 0.49 31.57 -47.76
CA GLU A 122 0.40 33.00 -47.45
C GLU A 122 1.47 33.80 -48.18
N ASP A 123 2.74 33.39 -48.08
CA ASP A 123 3.86 34.03 -48.80
C ASP A 123 3.61 34.06 -50.32
N ASN A 124 3.07 32.99 -50.91
CA ASN A 124 2.74 32.95 -52.33
C ASN A 124 1.58 33.91 -52.69
N ILE A 125 0.56 33.99 -51.84
CA ILE A 125 -0.58 34.90 -52.04
C ILE A 125 -0.09 36.35 -51.98
N GLU A 126 0.71 36.70 -50.98
CA GLU A 126 1.29 38.05 -50.83
C GLU A 126 2.12 38.43 -52.06
N ASN A 127 2.98 37.52 -52.54
CA ASN A 127 3.74 37.74 -53.77
C ASN A 127 2.86 37.89 -55.02
N SER A 128 1.77 37.14 -55.11
CA SER A 128 0.80 37.26 -56.19
C SER A 128 0.06 38.59 -56.14
N GLU A 129 -0.36 39.05 -54.95
CA GLU A 129 -1.01 40.35 -54.77
C GLU A 129 -0.09 41.50 -55.20
N ILE A 130 1.20 41.46 -54.82
CA ILE A 130 2.19 42.44 -55.27
C ILE A 130 2.25 42.48 -56.81
N LYS A 131 2.40 41.32 -57.46
CA LYS A 131 2.44 41.23 -58.93
C LYS A 131 1.16 41.72 -59.60
N TYR A 132 -0.01 41.40 -59.03
CA TYR A 132 -1.28 41.89 -59.56
C TYR A 132 -1.36 43.42 -59.47
N ASN A 133 -0.93 44.00 -58.36
CA ASN A 133 -0.89 45.46 -58.20
C ASN A 133 0.09 46.12 -59.20
N GLU A 134 1.27 45.53 -59.42
CA GLU A 134 2.22 46.00 -60.44
C GLU A 134 1.62 45.97 -61.85
N ILE A 135 0.96 44.86 -62.22
CA ILE A 135 0.30 44.72 -63.53
C ILE A 135 -0.83 45.74 -63.68
N ILE A 136 -1.65 45.94 -62.64
CA ILE A 136 -2.72 46.94 -62.66
C ILE A 136 -2.14 48.35 -62.85
N GLU A 137 -1.06 48.68 -62.15
CA GLU A 137 -0.39 49.97 -62.30
C GLU A 137 0.18 50.15 -63.72
N GLU A 138 0.78 49.10 -64.30
CA GLU A 138 1.28 49.12 -65.68
C GLU A 138 0.14 49.28 -66.70
N GLN A 139 -0.96 48.55 -66.54
CA GLN A 139 -2.14 48.66 -67.41
C GLN A 139 -2.75 50.07 -67.34
N ASN A 140 -2.86 50.66 -66.15
CA ASN A 140 -3.33 52.03 -65.98
C ASN A 140 -2.40 53.03 -66.69
N LYS A 141 -1.08 52.91 -66.54
CA LYS A 141 -0.11 53.75 -67.26
C LYS A 141 -0.23 53.62 -68.79
N GLN A 142 -0.45 52.40 -69.29
CA GLN A 142 -0.66 52.17 -70.73
C GLN A 142 -1.98 52.79 -71.21
N LEU A 143 -3.07 52.66 -70.45
CA LEU A 143 -4.37 53.28 -70.76
C LEU A 143 -4.28 54.81 -70.76
N GLU A 144 -3.58 55.41 -69.80
CA GLU A 144 -3.33 56.86 -69.77
C GLU A 144 -2.55 57.32 -71.01
N LYS A 145 -1.53 56.54 -71.41
CA LYS A 145 -0.74 56.82 -72.61
C LYS A 145 -1.56 56.72 -73.90
N ILE A 146 -2.44 55.71 -74.02
CA ILE A 146 -3.30 55.51 -75.20
C ILE A 146 -4.40 56.56 -75.27
N SER A 147 -5.05 56.86 -74.14
CA SER A 147 -6.13 57.85 -74.07
C SER A 147 -5.64 59.29 -74.13
N GLY A 148 -4.34 59.53 -73.90
CA GLY A 148 -3.76 60.87 -73.87
C GLY A 148 -4.23 61.72 -72.67
N LEU A 149 -4.87 61.08 -71.69
CA LEU A 149 -5.45 61.70 -70.51
C LEU A 149 -4.98 60.92 -69.27
N THR A 150 -4.67 61.63 -68.18
CA THR A 150 -4.40 60.97 -66.90
C THR A 150 -5.69 60.47 -66.26
N SER A 151 -5.61 59.51 -65.32
CA SER A 151 -6.79 59.01 -64.59
C SER A 151 -7.57 60.14 -63.89
N GLU A 152 -6.86 61.12 -63.31
CA GLU A 152 -7.47 62.33 -62.74
C GLU A 152 -8.25 63.12 -63.79
N GLN A 153 -7.65 63.36 -64.97
CA GLN A 153 -8.25 64.13 -66.06
C GLN A 153 -9.48 63.43 -66.63
N ALA A 154 -9.42 62.10 -66.81
CA ALA A 154 -10.55 61.30 -67.26
C ALA A 154 -11.71 61.34 -66.24
N LYS A 155 -11.39 61.30 -64.93
CA LYS A 155 -12.38 61.40 -63.85
C LYS A 155 -13.05 62.78 -63.80
N GLU A 156 -12.27 63.84 -63.99
CA GLU A 156 -12.80 65.21 -64.06
C GLU A 156 -13.68 65.43 -65.30
N LEU A 157 -13.28 64.88 -66.45
CA LEU A 157 -14.10 64.90 -67.68
C LEU A 157 -15.43 64.15 -67.47
N LEU A 158 -15.41 62.98 -66.84
CA LEU A 158 -16.61 62.20 -66.55
C LEU A 158 -17.55 62.96 -65.59
N LEU A 159 -17.00 63.54 -64.52
CA LEU A 159 -17.78 64.35 -63.57
C LEU A 159 -18.43 65.55 -64.25
N ARG A 160 -17.67 66.29 -65.06
CA ARG A 160 -18.22 67.42 -65.85
C ARG A 160 -19.28 66.95 -66.85
N ALA A 161 -19.11 65.79 -67.48
CA ALA A 161 -20.12 65.23 -68.38
C ALA A 161 -21.42 64.89 -67.62
N MET A 162 -21.32 64.22 -66.47
CA MET A 162 -22.47 63.90 -65.62
C MET A 162 -23.16 65.16 -65.07
N GLU A 163 -22.40 66.19 -64.67
CA GLU A 163 -22.96 67.49 -64.23
C GLU A 163 -23.70 68.23 -65.35
N ASN A 164 -23.19 68.15 -66.58
CA ASN A 164 -23.84 68.74 -67.75
C ASN A 164 -25.09 67.96 -68.19
N GLU A 165 -25.13 66.65 -68.00
CA GLU A 165 -26.28 65.79 -68.37
C GLU A 165 -27.39 65.81 -67.31
N ALA A 166 -27.05 66.12 -66.05
CA ALA A 166 -27.99 66.31 -64.94
C ALA A 166 -28.60 67.73 -64.86
N ARG A 167 -28.19 68.64 -65.75
CA ARG A 167 -28.73 70.00 -65.90
C ARG A 167 -29.80 70.07 -66.98
#